data_AF-A0A7W9L4S8-F1
#
_entry.id   AF-A0A7W9L4S8-F1
#
_cell.length_a   1.000
_cell.length_b   1.000
_cell.length_c   1.000
_cell.angle_alpha   90.00
_cell.angle_beta   90.00
_cell.angle_gamma   90.00
#
_symmetry.space_group_name_H-M   'P 1'
#
loop_
_entity.id
_entity.type
_entity.pdbx_description
1 polymer ?
#
loop_
_entity_poly.entity_id
_entity_poly.type
_entity_poly.pdbx_seq_one_letter_code
_entity_poly.pdbx_strand_id
1 'polypeptide(L)'
;MILIAAAAIATPLSGCVGASASKTEAVSPLAPRIQELVDANGRYPRWEDFPAAPTDLPPVTQVASNVQRLQGDSATLTSEIARIDWTLGDAEALAAEIRAAVNAVPVSPDAVRTQADIEAFAQSLRDKAKAPPPLDRRPTR
;
A
#
# COMPACT_ATOMS: atom_id res chain seq x y z
N MET A 1 -17.10 -7.80 68.71
CA MET A 1 -15.81 -7.57 69.40
C MET A 1 -15.26 -8.90 69.86
N ILE A 2 -14.32 -9.49 69.11
CA ILE A 2 -13.22 -10.36 69.57
C ILE A 2 -12.10 -10.11 68.56
N LEU A 3 -10.99 -9.54 69.03
CA LEU A 3 -9.72 -9.40 68.32
C LEU A 3 -8.95 -10.73 68.46
N ILE A 4 -8.48 -11.30 67.36
CA ILE A 4 -7.34 -12.22 67.37
C ILE A 4 -6.37 -11.77 66.28
N ALA A 5 -5.28 -11.17 66.74
CA ALA A 5 -4.07 -10.92 65.96
C ALA A 5 -3.34 -12.26 65.77
N ALA A 6 -2.85 -12.54 64.56
CA ALA A 6 -1.86 -13.58 64.35
C ALA A 6 -1.01 -13.30 63.10
N ALA A 7 0.21 -12.84 63.40
CA ALA A 7 1.48 -13.16 62.74
C ALA A 7 1.58 -13.03 61.21
N ALA A 8 2.24 -11.95 60.81
CA ALA A 8 2.95 -11.82 59.54
C ALA A 8 3.98 -12.97 59.38
N ILE A 9 3.78 -13.82 58.37
CA ILE A 9 4.82 -14.71 57.87
C ILE A 9 5.49 -13.98 56.69
N ALA A 10 6.49 -13.16 57.01
CA ALA A 10 7.42 -12.66 56.02
C ALA A 10 8.45 -13.76 55.75
N THR A 11 8.20 -14.61 54.77
CA THR A 11 9.27 -15.42 54.15
C THR A 11 10.09 -14.50 53.28
N PRO A 12 11.38 -14.24 53.56
CA PRO A 12 12.26 -13.70 52.55
C PRO A 12 12.39 -14.76 51.47
N LEU A 13 11.79 -14.51 50.31
CA LEU A 13 12.16 -15.15 49.06
C LEU A 13 13.63 -14.77 48.81
N SER A 14 14.57 -15.58 49.31
CA SER A 14 15.94 -15.62 48.82
C SER A 14 15.88 -16.11 47.37
N GLY A 15 15.42 -15.23 46.49
CA GLY A 15 15.56 -15.38 45.05
C GLY A 15 17.05 -15.44 44.74
N CYS A 16 17.43 -16.45 43.97
CA CYS A 16 18.78 -16.72 43.51
C CYS A 16 19.42 -15.47 42.89
N VAL A 17 20.12 -14.66 43.68
CA VAL A 17 21.19 -13.77 43.18
C VAL A 17 22.43 -14.64 42.96
N GLY A 18 22.30 -15.59 42.04
CA GLY A 18 23.41 -16.30 41.45
C GLY A 18 23.54 -15.75 40.05
N ALA A 19 24.40 -14.75 39.88
CA ALA A 19 24.76 -14.24 38.58
C ALA A 19 25.20 -15.42 37.71
N SER A 20 24.38 -15.80 36.73
CA SER A 20 24.84 -16.56 35.57
C SER A 20 25.69 -15.63 34.72
N ALA A 21 26.84 -15.22 35.27
CA ALA A 21 27.98 -14.90 34.44
C ALA A 21 28.33 -16.22 33.76
N SER A 22 27.96 -16.35 32.50
CA SER A 22 28.48 -17.37 31.59
C SER A 22 29.99 -17.19 31.59
N LYS A 23 30.69 -17.81 32.54
CA LYS A 23 32.14 -17.75 32.64
C LYS A 23 32.64 -18.60 31.49
N THR A 24 32.90 -17.95 30.35
CA THR A 24 33.58 -18.57 29.22
C THR A 24 34.82 -19.26 29.79
N GLU A 25 34.85 -20.59 29.70
CA GLU A 25 35.91 -21.41 30.25
C GLU A 25 37.25 -20.89 29.71
N ALA A 26 38.18 -20.53 30.61
CA ALA A 26 39.40 -19.77 30.28
C ALA A 26 40.36 -20.52 29.32
N VAL A 27 40.04 -21.76 28.96
CA VAL A 27 40.82 -22.67 28.11
C VAL A 27 40.16 -22.88 26.74
N SER A 28 39.11 -22.12 26.40
CA SER A 28 38.53 -22.17 25.05
C SER A 28 39.32 -21.29 24.07
N PRO A 29 39.78 -21.82 22.91
CA PRO A 29 40.43 -21.01 21.89
C PRO A 29 39.49 -19.95 21.28
N LEU A 30 38.18 -20.05 21.53
CA LEU A 30 37.17 -19.08 21.11
C LEU A 30 36.95 -17.96 22.13
N ALA A 31 37.49 -18.07 23.35
CA ALA A 31 37.35 -17.07 24.41
C ALA A 31 37.67 -15.63 23.97
N PRO A 32 38.78 -15.32 23.25
CA PRO A 32 39.07 -13.96 22.81
C PRO A 32 38.04 -13.44 21.80
N ARG A 33 37.54 -14.30 20.90
CA ARG A 33 36.53 -13.92 19.90
C ARG A 33 35.17 -13.68 20.54
N ILE A 34 34.81 -14.49 21.53
CA ILE A 34 33.58 -14.31 22.31
C ILE A 34 33.66 -13.01 23.10
N GLN A 35 34.80 -12.71 23.73
CA GLN A 35 35.00 -11.47 24.48
C GLN A 35 34.89 -10.24 23.56
N GLU A 36 35.51 -10.29 22.37
CA GLU A 36 35.39 -9.22 21.37
C GLU A 36 33.93 -8.96 20.96
N LEU A 37 33.13 -10.02 20.77
CA LEU A 37 31.71 -9.90 20.45
C LEU A 37 30.89 -9.32 21.61
N VAL A 38 31.20 -9.72 22.85
CA VAL A 38 30.54 -9.19 24.06
C VAL A 38 30.89 -7.71 24.25
N ASP A 39 32.16 -7.34 24.11
CA ASP A 39 32.61 -5.95 24.27
C ASP A 39 32.02 -5.04 23.17
N ALA A 40 31.90 -5.55 21.94
CA ALA A 40 31.31 -4.82 20.83
C ALA A 40 29.79 -4.62 20.94
N ASN A 41 29.06 -5.56 21.58
CA ASN A 41 27.59 -5.58 21.63
C ASN A 41 27.01 -5.43 23.05
N GLY A 42 27.85 -5.19 24.06
CA GLY A 42 27.43 -5.12 25.46
C GLY A 42 26.69 -3.84 25.84
N ARG A 43 26.66 -2.83 24.96
CA ARG A 43 25.93 -1.58 25.18
C ARG A 43 24.47 -1.75 24.76
N TYR A 44 23.64 -2.16 25.70
CA TYR A 44 22.19 -2.08 25.57
C TYR A 44 21.69 -0.68 25.94
N PRO A 45 20.61 -0.21 25.32
CA PRO A 45 19.90 0.97 25.80
C PRO A 45 19.53 0.80 27.27
N ARG A 46 19.79 1.83 28.05
CA ARG A 46 19.34 1.91 29.45
C ARG A 46 17.86 2.32 29.45
N TRP A 47 17.18 2.06 30.56
CA TRP A 47 15.79 2.48 30.72
C TRP A 47 15.59 4.00 30.54
N GLU A 48 16.59 4.80 30.88
CA GLU A 48 16.59 6.25 30.68
C GLU A 48 16.81 6.70 29.24
N ASP A 49 17.30 5.82 28.37
CA ASP A 49 17.53 6.11 26.95
C ASP A 49 16.22 5.97 26.14
N PHE A 50 15.16 5.41 26.73
CA PHE A 50 13.84 5.39 26.11
C PHE A 50 13.19 6.78 26.15
N PRO A 51 12.52 7.20 25.07
CA PRO A 51 11.79 8.45 25.06
C PRO A 51 10.71 8.44 26.14
N ALA A 52 10.49 9.60 26.76
CA ALA A 52 9.38 9.79 27.68
C ALA A 52 8.04 9.53 26.98
N ALA A 53 7.04 9.10 27.75
CA ALA A 53 5.69 8.96 27.23
C ALA A 53 5.23 10.28 26.59
N PRO A 54 4.60 10.24 25.40
CA PRO A 54 4.04 11.44 24.79
C PRO A 54 3.03 12.10 25.74
N THR A 55 3.11 13.42 25.86
CA THR A 55 2.25 14.20 26.77
C THR A 55 1.05 14.81 26.05
N ASP A 56 1.05 14.76 24.72
CA ASP A 56 0.07 15.33 23.81
C ASP A 56 -0.94 14.29 23.29
N LEU A 57 -1.13 13.19 24.02
CA LEU A 57 -2.13 12.19 23.66
C LEU A 57 -3.55 12.72 23.86
N PRO A 58 -4.49 12.39 22.96
CA PRO A 58 -5.89 12.76 23.13
C PRO A 58 -6.46 12.12 24.41
N PRO A 59 -7.31 12.84 25.17
CA PRO A 59 -7.99 12.27 26.34
C PRO A 59 -8.81 11.03 25.96
N VAL A 60 -8.91 10.06 26.87
CA VAL A 60 -9.71 8.83 26.66
C VAL A 60 -11.16 9.14 26.29
N THR A 61 -11.73 10.20 26.86
CA THR A 61 -13.09 10.66 26.54
C THR A 61 -13.22 11.15 25.10
N GLN A 62 -12.18 11.81 24.58
CA GLN A 62 -12.13 12.24 23.18
C GLN A 62 -12.07 11.03 22.25
N VAL A 63 -11.23 10.03 22.57
CA VAL A 63 -11.15 8.78 21.79
C VAL A 63 -12.51 8.06 21.78
N ALA A 64 -13.16 7.92 22.94
CA ALA A 64 -14.47 7.31 23.05
C ALA A 64 -15.53 8.04 22.20
N SER A 65 -15.54 9.39 22.26
CA SER A 65 -16.45 10.20 21.44
C SER A 65 -16.20 10.02 19.92
N ASN A 66 -14.94 9.89 19.51
CA ASN A 66 -14.57 9.68 18.12
C ASN A 66 -15.03 8.31 17.61
N VAL A 67 -14.87 7.28 18.45
CA VAL A 67 -15.33 5.92 18.13
C VAL A 67 -16.85 5.88 18.01
N GLN A 68 -17.58 6.52 18.93
CA GLN A 68 -19.04 6.54 18.87
C GLN A 68 -19.56 7.25 17.61
N ARG A 69 -18.93 8.36 17.22
CA ARG A 69 -19.22 9.04 15.95
C ARG A 69 -18.95 8.16 14.74
N LEU A 70 -17.77 7.50 14.70
CA LEU A 70 -17.42 6.60 13.60
C LEU A 70 -18.43 5.44 13.45
N GLN A 71 -18.92 4.88 14.57
CA GLN A 71 -19.96 3.86 14.53
C GLN A 71 -21.28 4.38 13.96
N GLY A 72 -21.68 5.60 14.33
CA GLY A 72 -22.87 6.25 13.76
C GLY A 72 -22.74 6.53 12.27
N ASP A 73 -21.59 7.04 11.84
CA ASP A 73 -21.28 7.30 10.43
C ASP A 73 -21.30 5.99 9.62
N SER A 74 -20.70 4.92 10.16
CA SER A 74 -20.73 3.60 9.54
C SER A 74 -22.15 3.06 9.38
N ALA A 75 -22.99 3.18 10.42
CA ALA A 75 -24.38 2.72 10.35
C ALA A 75 -25.18 3.51 9.29
N THR A 76 -24.95 4.82 9.22
CA THR A 76 -25.55 5.70 8.21
C THR A 76 -25.13 5.27 6.81
N LEU A 77 -23.83 5.11 6.57
CA LEU A 77 -23.29 4.66 5.28
C LEU A 77 -23.83 3.28 4.89
N THR A 78 -23.91 2.33 5.81
CA THR A 78 -24.52 1.01 5.53
C THR A 78 -25.98 1.15 5.10
N SER A 79 -26.76 2.04 5.74
CA SER A 79 -28.15 2.30 5.35
C SER A 79 -28.28 2.97 3.99
N GLU A 80 -27.30 3.78 3.60
CA GLU A 80 -27.24 4.39 2.27
C GLU A 80 -26.92 3.35 1.21
N ILE A 81 -25.90 2.52 1.42
CA ILE A 81 -25.51 1.44 0.51
C ILE A 81 -26.66 0.44 0.31
N ALA A 82 -27.37 0.09 1.39
CA ALA A 82 -28.51 -0.84 1.31
C ALA A 82 -29.68 -0.30 0.47
N ARG A 83 -29.78 1.02 0.27
CA ARG A 83 -30.80 1.65 -0.59
C ARG A 83 -30.37 1.75 -2.05
N ILE A 84 -29.11 1.48 -2.37
CA ILE A 84 -28.64 1.47 -3.75
C ILE A 84 -29.23 0.23 -4.43
N ASP A 85 -30.07 0.45 -5.44
CA ASP A 85 -30.51 -0.60 -6.34
C ASP A 85 -29.35 -0.95 -7.28
N TRP A 86 -28.69 -2.08 -6.99
CA TRP A 86 -27.58 -2.56 -7.80
C TRP A 86 -28.13 -3.28 -9.03
N THR A 87 -28.05 -2.62 -10.18
CA THR A 87 -28.56 -3.16 -11.46
C THR A 87 -27.58 -4.11 -12.17
N LEU A 88 -26.38 -4.30 -11.62
CA LEU A 88 -25.37 -5.24 -12.14
C LEU A 88 -25.67 -6.67 -11.63
N GLY A 89 -26.69 -7.32 -12.20
CA GLY A 89 -27.12 -8.67 -11.80
C GLY A 89 -26.25 -9.79 -12.38
N ASP A 90 -25.91 -9.70 -13.68
CA ASP A 90 -25.11 -10.71 -14.38
C ASP A 90 -23.96 -10.04 -15.13
N ALA A 91 -22.73 -10.32 -14.68
CA ALA A 91 -21.53 -9.79 -15.28
C ALA A 91 -21.34 -10.26 -16.74
N GLU A 92 -21.77 -11.49 -17.07
CA GLU A 92 -21.66 -12.02 -18.42
C GLU A 92 -22.69 -11.40 -19.37
N ALA A 93 -23.91 -11.18 -18.88
CA ALA A 93 -24.93 -10.43 -19.63
C ALA A 93 -24.46 -9.02 -19.94
N LEU A 94 -23.94 -8.29 -18.94
CA LEU A 94 -23.40 -6.94 -19.15
C LEU A 94 -22.21 -6.95 -20.11
N ALA A 95 -21.30 -7.92 -19.98
CA ALA A 95 -20.17 -8.04 -20.89
C ALA A 95 -20.63 -8.33 -22.33
N ALA A 96 -21.69 -9.12 -22.51
CA ALA A 96 -22.29 -9.38 -23.81
C ALA A 96 -22.97 -8.13 -24.40
N GLU A 97 -23.70 -7.36 -23.59
CA GLU A 97 -24.31 -6.09 -23.99
C GLU A 97 -23.27 -5.06 -24.41
N ILE A 98 -22.19 -4.89 -23.63
CA ILE A 98 -21.09 -3.99 -23.98
C ILE A 98 -20.44 -4.42 -25.30
N ARG A 99 -20.16 -5.72 -25.47
CA ARG A 99 -19.60 -6.25 -26.73
C ARG A 99 -20.53 -5.97 -27.90
N ALA A 100 -21.83 -6.18 -27.73
CA ALA A 100 -22.83 -5.91 -28.76
C ALA A 100 -22.89 -4.41 -29.11
N ALA A 101 -22.87 -3.53 -28.12
CA ALA A 101 -22.88 -2.08 -28.31
C ALA A 101 -21.63 -1.58 -29.04
N VAL A 102 -20.45 -2.08 -28.65
CA VAL A 102 -19.17 -1.75 -29.33
C VAL A 102 -19.19 -2.22 -30.78
N ASN A 103 -19.64 -3.45 -31.03
CA ASN A 103 -19.70 -4.01 -32.38
C ASN A 103 -20.78 -3.35 -33.27
N ALA A 104 -21.80 -2.74 -32.67
CA ALA A 104 -22.85 -2.03 -33.39
C ALA A 104 -22.39 -0.64 -33.87
N VAL A 105 -21.31 -0.09 -33.32
CA VAL A 105 -20.71 1.15 -33.83
C VAL A 105 -20.04 0.84 -35.17
N PRO A 106 -20.49 1.45 -36.28
CA PRO A 106 -19.83 1.27 -37.56
C PRO A 106 -18.39 1.78 -37.44
N VAL A 107 -17.43 0.88 -37.52
CA VAL A 107 -16.02 1.26 -37.70
C VAL A 107 -15.91 2.08 -38.98
N SER A 108 -15.20 3.21 -38.93
CA SER A 108 -14.96 3.99 -40.14
C SER A 108 -14.31 3.08 -41.19
N PRO A 109 -14.58 3.27 -42.49
CA PRO A 109 -13.92 2.50 -43.53
C PRO A 109 -12.40 2.53 -43.40
N ASP A 110 -11.85 3.61 -42.84
CA ASP A 110 -10.41 3.76 -42.56
C ASP A 110 -9.86 2.75 -41.57
N ALA A 111 -10.67 2.28 -40.62
CA ALA A 111 -10.26 1.27 -39.63
C ALA A 111 -10.28 -0.17 -40.18
N VAL A 112 -10.88 -0.39 -41.36
CA VAL A 112 -10.98 -1.70 -42.05
C VAL A 112 -9.96 -1.82 -43.20
N ARG A 113 -9.16 -0.78 -43.44
CA ARG A 113 -8.20 -0.76 -44.56
C ARG A 113 -7.11 -1.78 -44.38
N THR A 114 -6.85 -2.54 -45.44
CA THR A 114 -5.69 -3.41 -45.48
C THR A 114 -4.41 -2.56 -45.54
N GLN A 115 -3.27 -3.16 -45.19
CA GLN A 115 -1.99 -2.48 -45.31
C GLN A 115 -1.72 -1.97 -46.75
N ALA A 116 -2.17 -2.72 -47.77
CA ALA A 116 -2.07 -2.32 -49.17
C ALA A 116 -2.91 -1.06 -49.47
N ASP A 117 -4.12 -0.96 -48.92
CA ASP A 117 -5.00 0.21 -49.12
C ASP A 117 -4.41 1.48 -48.48
N ILE A 118 -3.73 1.33 -47.34
CA ILE A 118 -3.05 2.43 -46.65
C ILE A 118 -1.88 2.93 -47.49
N GLU A 119 -1.05 2.01 -48.00
CA GLU A 119 0.11 2.32 -48.84
C GLU A 119 -0.32 3.01 -50.16
N ALA A 120 -1.36 2.50 -50.82
CA ALA A 120 -1.88 3.06 -52.06
C ALA A 120 -2.38 4.51 -51.90
N PHE A 121 -3.05 4.80 -50.79
CA PHE A 121 -3.49 6.16 -50.50
C PHE A 121 -2.35 7.09 -50.11
N ALA A 122 -1.39 6.63 -49.32
CA ALA A 122 -0.18 7.38 -49.04
C ALA A 122 0.54 7.75 -50.35
N GLN A 123 0.60 6.82 -51.30
CA GLN A 123 1.14 7.11 -52.63
C GLN A 123 0.32 8.16 -53.38
N SER A 124 -1.01 8.06 -53.37
CA SER A 124 -1.87 9.06 -54.02
C SER A 124 -1.68 10.48 -53.49
N LEU A 125 -1.38 10.62 -52.18
CA LEU A 125 -1.09 11.91 -51.57
C LEU A 125 0.27 12.45 -52.03
N ARG A 126 1.29 11.60 -52.17
CA ARG A 126 2.61 11.99 -52.70
C ARG A 126 2.51 12.45 -54.15
N ASP A 127 1.74 11.75 -54.97
CA ASP A 127 1.55 12.10 -56.38
C ASP A 127 0.87 13.46 -56.53
N LYS A 128 -0.15 13.74 -55.70
CA LYS A 128 -0.83 15.05 -55.66
C LYS A 128 0.06 16.17 -55.13
N ALA A 129 1.00 15.87 -54.25
CA ALA A 129 1.95 16.83 -53.72
C ALA A 129 3.06 17.20 -54.73
N LYS A 130 3.17 16.48 -55.86
CA LYS A 130 4.14 16.80 -56.90
C LYS A 130 3.74 18.09 -57.61
N ALA A 131 4.63 19.09 -57.56
CA ALA A 131 4.39 20.38 -58.18
C ALA A 131 4.10 20.23 -59.70
N PRO A 132 3.10 20.96 -60.24
CA PRO A 132 2.82 20.93 -61.67
C PRO A 132 4.02 21.45 -62.47
N PRO A 133 4.21 20.97 -63.71
CA PRO A 133 5.33 21.39 -64.54
C PRO A 133 5.30 22.91 -64.76
N PRO A 134 6.46 23.57 -64.85
CA PRO A 134 6.53 25.01 -65.10
C PRO A 134 5.83 25.36 -66.41
N LEU A 135 4.97 26.37 -66.38
CA LEU A 135 4.38 26.94 -67.60
C LEU A 135 5.48 27.65 -68.40
N ASP A 136 5.64 27.31 -69.67
CA ASP A 136 6.54 28.05 -70.56
C ASP A 136 5.92 29.42 -70.87
N ARG A 137 6.52 30.48 -70.31
CA ARG A 137 6.01 31.87 -70.41
C ARG A 137 6.58 32.61 -71.62
N ARG A 138 7.23 31.93 -72.57
CA ARG A 138 7.80 32.60 -73.74
C ARG A 138 6.70 33.08 -74.69
N PRO A 139 6.65 34.39 -75.01
CA PRO A 139 5.74 34.88 -76.04
C PRO A 139 6.20 34.34 -77.40
N THR A 140 5.29 33.64 -78.10
CA THR A 140 5.47 33.23 -79.50
C THR A 140 5.54 34.48 -80.38
N ARG A 141 6.67 34.67 -81.07
CA ARG A 141 6.91 35.76 -82.02
C ARG A 141 6.36 35.42 -83.40
#